data_AF-A0A6L2PLB8-F1
#
_entry.id   AF-A0A6L2PLB8-F1
#
_cell.length_a   1.000
_cell.length_b   1.000
_cell.length_c   1.000
_cell.angle_alpha   90.00
_cell.angle_beta   90.00
_cell.angle_gamma   90.00
#
_symmetry.space_group_name_H-M   'P 1'
#
loop_
_entity.id
_entity.type
_entity.pdbx_description
1 polymer ?
#
loop_
_entity_poly.entity_id
_entity_poly.type
_entity_poly.pdbx_seq_one_letter_code
_entity_poly.pdbx_strand_id
1 'polypeptide(L)'
;MAGAGLMSGCVKSQVTELCRGVIRRSPVFLHAFITKRYIEFNFSQENPFEGAGETRRMNLCQAVNNALHTTLANDPTAIVFGEDVAFGGVFRCTLDLQKRFGKGRVFNSPLCEQGIVGFGIGCAVAGTTAVAEVQFADYIFPAFDQLVNEAAKYRYRSGSQFDCGKLTVRAACGAVGHGSLYHSQSPEGFFAHAAGLKASLMIRHIVIPRGPIKAKGLLLSCIQDKDPCIFFEPKVLYRAAVEDVPVKEYKLPLGKADIL
;
A
#
# COMPACT_ATOMS: atom_id res chain seq x y z
N MET A 1 14.99 35.94 -36.83
CA MET A 1 14.18 37.15 -36.58
C MET A 1 12.72 36.73 -36.44
N ALA A 2 12.07 37.21 -35.37
CA ALA A 2 10.63 37.43 -35.13
C ALA A 2 9.59 36.42 -35.70
N GLY A 3 8.60 35.93 -34.96
CA GLY A 3 8.14 36.32 -33.63
C GLY A 3 7.04 35.36 -33.16
N ALA A 4 7.23 34.86 -31.95
CA ALA A 4 6.19 34.22 -31.16
C ALA A 4 5.45 35.31 -30.38
N GLY A 5 4.12 35.28 -30.42
CA GLY A 5 3.28 36.11 -29.57
C GLY A 5 2.06 36.61 -30.31
N LEU A 6 0.93 35.90 -30.15
CA LEU A 6 -0.45 36.42 -30.18
C LEU A 6 -1.48 35.26 -30.26
N MET A 7 -1.48 34.34 -29.30
CA MET A 7 -2.62 33.41 -29.09
C MET A 7 -2.69 32.95 -27.61
N SER A 8 -2.68 33.89 -26.67
CA SER A 8 -2.85 33.58 -25.22
C SER A 8 -3.92 34.42 -24.53
N GLY A 9 -4.58 35.34 -25.25
CA GLY A 9 -5.46 36.37 -24.64
C GLY A 9 -6.95 36.08 -24.61
N CYS A 10 -7.48 35.15 -25.43
CA CYS A 10 -8.93 35.13 -25.71
C CYS A 10 -9.74 34.09 -24.90
N VAL A 11 -9.10 33.08 -24.29
CA VAL A 11 -9.82 32.02 -23.54
C VAL A 11 -9.87 32.30 -22.03
N LYS A 12 -9.04 33.22 -21.51
CA LYS A 12 -9.03 33.59 -20.09
C LYS A 12 -10.12 34.61 -19.71
N SER A 13 -10.71 35.33 -20.67
CA SER A 13 -11.72 36.35 -20.35
C SER A 13 -13.12 35.77 -20.12
N GLN A 14 -13.52 34.70 -20.82
CA GLN A 14 -14.90 34.19 -20.75
C GLN A 14 -15.21 33.29 -19.54
N VAL A 15 -14.21 32.65 -18.93
CA VAL A 15 -14.42 31.85 -17.70
C VAL A 15 -14.46 32.74 -16.45
N THR A 16 -13.81 33.89 -16.49
CA THR A 16 -13.71 34.80 -15.33
C THR A 16 -15.00 35.59 -15.12
N GLU A 17 -15.83 35.73 -16.15
CA GLU A 17 -17.08 36.50 -16.11
C GLU A 17 -18.28 35.67 -15.64
N LEU A 18 -18.27 34.35 -15.86
CA LEU A 18 -19.33 33.45 -15.40
C LEU A 18 -19.29 33.23 -13.86
N CYS A 19 -18.12 33.32 -13.24
CA CYS A 19 -17.96 33.15 -11.79
C CYS A 19 -18.30 34.41 -10.97
N ARG A 20 -18.46 35.58 -11.60
CA ARG A 20 -18.72 36.85 -10.89
C ARG A 20 -20.20 37.18 -10.70
N GLY A 21 -21.11 36.45 -11.35
CA GLY A 21 -22.55 36.73 -11.33
C GLY A 21 -23.37 36.06 -10.21
N VAL A 22 -22.82 35.06 -9.49
CA VAL A 22 -23.64 34.20 -8.61
C VAL A 22 -23.38 34.40 -7.11
N ILE A 23 -22.41 35.22 -6.71
CA ILE A 23 -22.07 35.42 -5.29
C ILE A 23 -22.39 36.85 -4.86
N ARG A 24 -23.69 37.12 -4.63
CA ARG A 24 -24.16 38.27 -3.85
C ARG A 24 -25.20 37.81 -2.83
N ARG A 25 -24.78 37.22 -1.70
CA ARG A 25 -25.55 37.21 -0.44
C ARG A 25 -24.60 37.19 0.79
N SER A 26 -24.76 38.25 1.61
CA SER A 26 -24.43 38.46 3.03
C SER A 26 -23.05 38.05 3.62
N PRO A 27 -22.28 39.01 4.21
CA PRO A 27 -20.92 38.76 4.72
C PRO A 27 -20.84 38.19 6.16
N VAL A 28 -21.87 37.50 6.67
CA VAL A 28 -21.93 37.07 8.09
C VAL A 28 -22.00 35.54 8.26
N PHE A 29 -21.99 34.75 7.18
CA PHE A 29 -22.14 33.28 7.26
C PHE A 29 -21.01 32.45 6.62
N LEU A 30 -19.95 33.09 6.12
CA LEU A 30 -18.91 32.44 5.32
C LEU A 30 -17.53 32.34 6.02
N HIS A 31 -17.51 32.24 7.34
CA HIS A 31 -16.27 32.09 8.12
C HIS A 31 -16.16 30.79 8.93
N ALA A 32 -17.07 29.83 8.73
CA ALA A 32 -17.11 28.60 9.53
C ALA A 32 -17.09 27.28 8.73
N PHE A 33 -16.87 27.28 7.41
CA PHE A 33 -17.09 26.08 6.58
C PHE A 33 -15.85 25.50 5.85
N ILE A 34 -14.61 25.94 6.12
CA ILE A 34 -13.44 25.49 5.32
C ILE A 34 -12.31 24.80 6.12
N THR A 35 -12.44 24.52 7.43
CA THR A 35 -11.36 23.85 8.19
C THR A 35 -11.83 22.82 9.21
N LYS A 36 -12.75 21.91 8.84
CA LYS A 36 -12.82 20.61 9.52
C LYS A 36 -12.13 19.57 8.63
N ARG A 37 -10.97 19.08 9.08
CA ARG A 37 -10.40 17.83 8.53
C ARG A 37 -11.41 16.73 8.82
N TYR A 38 -12.04 16.18 7.77
CA TYR A 38 -13.06 15.12 7.84
C TYR A 38 -12.44 13.75 8.14
N ILE A 39 -11.70 13.65 9.24
CA ILE A 39 -11.10 12.39 9.68
C ILE A 39 -11.39 12.29 11.18
N GLU A 40 -12.53 11.69 11.50
CA GLU A 40 -12.98 11.45 12.88
C GLU A 40 -12.53 10.05 13.32
N PHE A 41 -11.26 9.90 13.70
CA PHE A 41 -10.83 8.77 14.52
C PHE A 41 -9.77 9.20 15.52
N ASN A 42 -9.81 8.61 16.71
CA ASN A 42 -8.75 8.71 17.70
C ASN A 42 -7.99 7.38 17.69
N PHE A 43 -6.70 7.43 17.38
CA PHE A 43 -5.86 6.24 17.40
C PHE A 43 -5.58 5.82 18.85
N SER A 44 -5.99 4.61 19.21
CA SER A 44 -5.64 3.99 20.49
C SER A 44 -4.35 3.20 20.33
N GLN A 45 -3.31 3.63 21.04
CA GLN A 45 -2.00 2.96 21.05
C GLN A 45 -2.08 1.59 21.73
N GLU A 46 -1.38 0.61 21.16
CA GLU A 46 -1.10 -0.66 21.82
C GLU A 46 0.27 -0.62 22.51
N ASN A 47 0.36 -1.32 23.64
CA ASN A 47 1.65 -1.61 24.26
C ASN A 47 2.34 -2.76 23.50
N PRO A 48 3.68 -2.77 23.42
CA PRO A 48 4.42 -3.93 22.96
C PRO A 48 4.04 -5.17 23.77
N PHE A 49 4.01 -6.34 23.11
CA PHE A 49 3.80 -7.62 23.79
C PHE A 49 4.99 -7.97 24.69
N GLU A 50 4.74 -8.76 25.74
CA GLU A 50 5.79 -9.21 26.65
C GLU A 50 6.92 -9.93 25.88
N GLY A 51 8.17 -9.59 26.17
CA GLY A 51 9.33 -10.17 25.48
C GLY A 51 9.65 -9.57 24.11
N ALA A 52 8.99 -8.48 23.69
CA ALA A 52 9.26 -7.77 22.43
C ALA A 52 10.71 -7.30 22.21
N GLY A 53 11.50 -7.17 23.29
CA GLY A 53 12.87 -6.66 23.24
C GLY A 53 12.92 -5.14 23.03
N GLU A 54 14.01 -4.65 22.44
CA GLU A 54 14.21 -3.22 22.17
C GLU A 54 13.14 -2.70 21.19
N THR A 55 12.47 -1.63 21.58
CA THR A 55 11.47 -0.93 20.77
C THR A 55 11.96 0.44 20.33
N ARG A 56 11.37 0.95 19.24
CA ARG A 56 11.59 2.32 18.77
C ARG A 56 10.24 2.94 18.43
N ARG A 57 10.08 4.21 18.79
CA ARG A 57 8.90 4.98 18.43
C ARG A 57 8.80 5.14 16.91
N MET A 58 7.78 4.54 16.30
CA MET A 58 7.58 4.52 14.85
C MET A 58 6.13 4.85 14.51
N ASN A 59 5.93 5.61 13.43
CA ASN A 59 4.63 5.69 12.77
C ASN A 59 4.39 4.46 11.85
N LEU A 60 3.18 4.30 11.32
CA LEU A 60 2.86 3.11 10.51
C LEU A 60 3.74 3.01 9.25
N CYS A 61 4.03 4.14 8.58
CA CYS A 61 4.94 4.17 7.43
C CYS A 61 6.36 3.70 7.79
N GLN A 62 6.86 4.10 8.96
CA GLN A 62 8.17 3.68 9.47
C GLN A 62 8.17 2.22 9.89
N ALA A 63 7.06 1.71 10.45
CA ALA A 63 6.92 0.30 10.80
C ALA A 63 6.93 -0.60 9.56
N VAL A 64 6.23 -0.19 8.48
CA VAL A 64 6.29 -0.85 7.16
C VAL A 64 7.71 -0.82 6.60
N ASN A 65 8.36 0.35 6.59
CA ASN A 65 9.75 0.48 6.15
C ASN A 65 10.70 -0.43 6.95
N ASN A 66 10.50 -0.51 8.27
CA ASN A 66 11.28 -1.36 9.15
C ASN A 66 11.08 -2.85 8.85
N ALA A 67 9.85 -3.29 8.58
CA ALA A 67 9.57 -4.65 8.12
C ALA A 67 10.32 -4.98 6.82
N LEU A 68 10.29 -4.08 5.82
CA LEU A 68 10.99 -4.27 4.55
C LEU A 68 12.52 -4.29 4.73
N HIS A 69 13.05 -3.47 5.63
CA HIS A 69 14.46 -3.54 6.02
C HIS A 69 14.84 -4.89 6.60
N THR A 70 14.02 -5.43 7.52
CA THR A 70 14.23 -6.76 8.11
C THR A 70 14.18 -7.85 7.04
N THR A 71 13.18 -7.82 6.17
CA THR A 71 13.05 -8.77 5.06
C THR A 71 14.28 -8.75 4.15
N LEU A 72 14.69 -7.58 3.66
CA LEU A 72 15.83 -7.47 2.75
C LEU A 72 17.16 -7.84 3.41
N ALA A 73 17.31 -7.61 4.72
CA ALA A 73 18.49 -8.00 5.47
C ALA A 73 18.58 -9.52 5.69
N ASN A 74 17.44 -10.18 5.96
CA ASN A 74 17.40 -11.59 6.36
C ASN A 74 17.26 -12.55 5.16
N ASP A 75 16.65 -12.11 4.07
CA ASP A 75 16.46 -12.92 2.87
C ASP A 75 17.25 -12.30 1.69
N PRO A 76 18.35 -12.91 1.23
CA PRO A 76 19.14 -12.38 0.12
C PRO A 76 18.40 -12.42 -1.22
N THR A 77 17.34 -13.22 -1.34
CA THR A 77 16.52 -13.32 -2.55
C THR A 77 15.44 -12.23 -2.60
N ALA A 78 15.16 -11.53 -1.50
CA ALA A 78 14.04 -10.60 -1.47
C ALA A 78 14.27 -9.38 -2.36
N ILE A 79 13.21 -8.97 -3.08
CA ILE A 79 13.16 -7.77 -3.90
C ILE A 79 11.93 -6.93 -3.55
N VAL A 80 12.06 -5.60 -3.65
CA VAL A 80 10.97 -4.64 -3.49
C VAL A 80 10.88 -3.81 -4.78
N PHE A 81 9.72 -3.81 -5.41
CA PHE A 81 9.55 -3.12 -6.70
C PHE A 81 8.14 -2.57 -6.84
N GLY A 82 8.00 -1.58 -7.72
CA GLY A 82 6.74 -0.89 -7.98
C GLY A 82 7.01 0.52 -8.49
N GLU A 83 5.98 1.34 -8.58
CA GLU A 83 6.12 2.72 -9.05
C GLU A 83 6.79 3.59 -7.99
N ASP A 84 7.88 4.23 -8.39
CA ASP A 84 8.65 5.18 -7.60
C ASP A 84 9.16 4.68 -6.22
N VAL A 85 9.30 3.37 -6.02
CA VAL A 85 9.85 2.82 -4.77
C VAL A 85 11.33 3.16 -4.55
N ALA A 86 12.10 3.42 -5.62
CA ALA A 86 13.54 3.64 -5.57
C ALA A 86 13.95 4.86 -4.73
N PHE A 87 13.21 5.98 -4.84
CA PHE A 87 13.50 7.21 -4.10
C PHE A 87 12.87 7.22 -2.69
N GLY A 88 12.12 6.17 -2.37
CA GLY A 88 11.47 5.97 -1.08
C GLY A 88 9.94 5.82 -1.13
N GLY A 89 9.33 5.87 -2.33
CA GLY A 89 7.88 5.80 -2.50
C GLY A 89 7.18 7.11 -2.15
N VAL A 90 5.99 7.30 -2.72
CA VAL A 90 5.17 8.52 -2.51
C VAL A 90 4.77 8.72 -1.04
N PHE A 91 4.65 7.62 -0.29
CA PHE A 91 4.35 7.63 1.15
C PHE A 91 5.56 7.54 2.07
N ARG A 92 6.78 7.38 1.54
CA ARG A 92 8.05 7.15 2.29
C ARG A 92 8.20 5.75 2.92
N CYS A 93 7.40 4.78 2.50
CA CYS A 93 7.48 3.41 3.04
C CYS A 93 8.76 2.66 2.61
N THR A 94 9.41 3.05 1.53
CA THR A 94 10.63 2.39 1.00
C THR A 94 11.87 3.28 1.10
N LEU A 95 11.81 4.35 1.92
CA LEU A 95 12.91 5.29 2.10
C LEU A 95 14.21 4.57 2.49
N ASP A 96 15.31 5.00 1.87
CA ASP A 96 16.68 4.49 2.06
C ASP A 96 16.91 2.98 1.77
N LEU A 97 15.88 2.21 1.39
CA LEU A 97 16.04 0.79 1.08
C LEU A 97 16.97 0.57 -0.12
N GLN A 98 16.77 1.31 -1.22
CA GLN A 98 17.65 1.18 -2.40
C GLN A 98 19.09 1.57 -2.09
N LYS A 99 19.29 2.64 -1.31
CA LYS A 99 20.63 3.08 -0.90
C LYS A 99 21.36 1.99 -0.11
N ARG A 100 20.64 1.25 0.73
CA ARG A 100 21.20 0.21 1.59
C ARG A 100 21.39 -1.14 0.88
N PHE A 101 20.42 -1.57 0.07
CA PHE A 101 20.40 -2.92 -0.51
C PHE A 101 20.69 -2.97 -2.02
N GLY A 102 20.86 -1.81 -2.65
CA GLY A 102 21.24 -1.68 -4.05
C GLY A 102 20.07 -1.71 -5.03
N LYS A 103 20.34 -1.18 -6.23
CA LYS A 103 19.35 -1.07 -7.34
C LYS A 103 18.87 -2.43 -7.86
N GLY A 104 19.62 -3.51 -7.65
CA GLY A 104 19.21 -4.86 -8.04
C GLY A 104 18.11 -5.46 -7.16
N ARG A 105 17.90 -4.91 -5.95
CA ARG A 105 16.93 -5.43 -4.98
C ARG A 105 15.77 -4.49 -4.70
N VAL A 106 15.96 -3.19 -4.93
CA VAL A 106 14.92 -2.17 -4.78
C VAL A 106 14.90 -1.30 -6.03
N PHE A 107 13.85 -1.37 -6.84
CA PHE A 107 13.83 -0.72 -8.16
C PHE A 107 12.43 -0.31 -8.62
N ASN A 108 12.39 0.70 -9.49
CA ASN A 108 11.15 1.16 -10.10
C ASN A 108 10.73 0.22 -11.23
N SER A 109 9.43 -0.03 -11.33
CA SER A 109 8.81 -0.60 -12.53
C SER A 109 8.38 0.49 -13.52
N PRO A 110 8.06 0.14 -14.77
CA PRO A 110 7.15 0.94 -15.59
C PRO A 110 5.79 1.14 -14.89
N LEU A 111 5.07 2.19 -15.29
CA LEU A 111 3.75 2.54 -14.77
C LEU A 111 2.68 1.62 -15.36
N CYS A 112 2.51 0.43 -14.77
CA CYS A 112 1.64 -0.63 -15.27
C CYS A 112 1.40 -1.71 -14.20
N GLU A 113 0.28 -1.65 -13.48
CA GLU A 113 0.01 -2.50 -12.32
C GLU A 113 -0.14 -3.98 -12.68
N GLN A 114 -0.75 -4.29 -13.83
CA GLN A 114 -0.79 -5.67 -14.34
C GLN A 114 0.62 -6.24 -14.58
N GLY A 115 1.54 -5.40 -15.07
CA GLY A 115 2.93 -5.77 -15.31
C GLY A 115 3.69 -5.95 -13.99
N ILE A 116 3.46 -5.08 -13.01
CA ILE A 116 4.03 -5.17 -11.67
C ILE A 116 3.66 -6.52 -11.03
N VAL A 117 2.37 -6.86 -10.98
CA VAL A 117 1.94 -8.11 -10.34
C VAL A 117 2.38 -9.33 -11.14
N GLY A 118 2.22 -9.32 -12.47
CA GLY A 118 2.66 -10.44 -13.31
C GLY A 118 4.16 -10.72 -13.22
N PHE A 119 4.98 -9.65 -13.18
CA PHE A 119 6.42 -9.75 -12.93
C PHE A 119 6.71 -10.36 -11.55
N GLY A 120 6.01 -9.90 -10.51
CA GLY A 120 6.12 -10.45 -9.16
C GLY A 120 5.79 -11.93 -9.07
N ILE A 121 4.74 -12.38 -9.77
CA ILE A 121 4.38 -13.81 -9.87
C ILE A 121 5.56 -14.59 -10.48
N GLY A 122 6.11 -14.14 -11.59
CA GLY A 122 7.25 -14.79 -12.25
C GLY A 122 8.48 -14.90 -11.34
N CYS A 123 8.82 -13.84 -10.61
CA CYS A 123 9.90 -13.85 -9.62
C CYS A 123 9.63 -14.84 -8.48
N ALA A 124 8.41 -14.87 -7.95
CA ALA A 124 8.03 -15.77 -6.87
C ALA A 124 8.10 -17.24 -7.30
N VAL A 125 7.69 -17.55 -8.53
CA VAL A 125 7.81 -18.88 -9.15
C VAL A 125 9.27 -19.31 -9.30
N ALA A 126 10.16 -18.38 -9.62
CA ALA A 126 11.61 -18.62 -9.64
C ALA A 126 12.23 -18.73 -8.23
N GLY A 127 11.44 -18.65 -7.16
CA GLY A 127 11.89 -18.78 -5.78
C GLY A 127 12.38 -17.48 -5.14
N THR A 128 12.16 -16.33 -5.78
CA THR A 128 12.52 -14.99 -5.26
C THR A 128 11.41 -14.47 -4.34
N THR A 129 11.74 -13.91 -3.17
CA THR A 129 10.75 -13.21 -2.35
C THR A 129 10.39 -11.88 -2.98
N ALA A 130 9.18 -11.78 -3.53
CA ALA A 130 8.74 -10.65 -4.34
C ALA A 130 7.76 -9.77 -3.56
N VAL A 131 8.19 -8.57 -3.17
CA VAL A 131 7.34 -7.58 -2.51
C VAL A 131 6.99 -6.47 -3.50
N ALA A 132 5.81 -6.56 -4.09
CA ALA A 132 5.31 -5.61 -5.08
C ALA A 132 4.52 -4.47 -4.41
N GLU A 133 4.78 -3.23 -4.78
CA GLU A 133 3.97 -2.06 -4.40
C GLU A 133 3.04 -1.67 -5.55
N VAL A 134 1.73 -1.69 -5.29
CA VAL A 134 0.73 -0.96 -6.07
C VAL A 134 0.46 0.35 -5.34
N GLN A 135 0.64 1.48 -6.01
CA GLN A 135 0.78 2.78 -5.34
C GLN A 135 -0.44 3.16 -4.48
N PHE A 136 -1.65 2.90 -5.00
CA PHE A 136 -2.91 3.02 -4.28
C PHE A 136 -3.77 1.78 -4.52
N ALA A 137 -4.50 1.34 -3.51
CA ALA A 137 -5.43 0.22 -3.64
C ALA A 137 -6.51 0.49 -4.72
N ASP A 138 -6.82 1.77 -4.96
CA ASP A 138 -7.69 2.24 -6.04
C ASP A 138 -7.17 1.84 -7.45
N TYR A 139 -5.87 1.62 -7.60
CA TYR A 139 -5.20 1.27 -8.88
C TYR A 139 -4.86 -0.21 -8.98
N ILE A 140 -5.37 -1.05 -8.07
CA ILE A 140 -5.08 -2.50 -8.10
C ILE A 140 -5.88 -3.25 -9.17
N PHE A 141 -6.96 -2.65 -9.70
CA PHE A 141 -7.88 -3.31 -10.63
C PHE A 141 -7.29 -3.71 -11.99
N PRO A 142 -6.35 -2.97 -12.62
CA PRO A 142 -5.63 -3.47 -13.78
C PRO A 142 -4.92 -4.80 -13.51
N ALA A 143 -4.43 -5.01 -12.29
CA ALA A 143 -3.80 -6.26 -11.87
C ALA A 143 -4.78 -7.34 -11.40
N PHE A 144 -6.10 -7.10 -11.45
CA PHE A 144 -7.10 -8.01 -10.88
C PHE A 144 -7.05 -9.41 -11.53
N ASP A 145 -6.86 -9.47 -12.85
CA ASP A 145 -6.72 -10.75 -13.57
C ASP A 145 -5.49 -11.54 -13.09
N GLN A 146 -4.33 -10.88 -12.98
CA GLN A 146 -3.10 -11.50 -12.46
C GLN A 146 -3.26 -11.97 -11.01
N LEU A 147 -3.96 -11.22 -10.17
CA LEU A 147 -4.20 -11.60 -8.78
C LEU A 147 -5.18 -12.78 -8.68
N VAL A 148 -6.30 -12.72 -9.39
CA VAL A 148 -7.42 -13.64 -9.22
C VAL A 148 -7.27 -14.91 -10.06
N ASN A 149 -6.87 -14.80 -11.33
CA ASN A 149 -6.77 -15.95 -12.22
C ASN A 149 -5.39 -16.61 -12.17
N GLU A 150 -4.32 -15.82 -12.02
CA GLU A 150 -2.97 -16.36 -12.01
C GLU A 150 -2.49 -16.67 -10.57
N ALA A 151 -2.23 -15.65 -9.75
CA ALA A 151 -1.62 -15.81 -8.43
C ALA A 151 -2.44 -16.73 -7.51
N ALA A 152 -3.74 -16.46 -7.35
CA ALA A 152 -4.62 -17.21 -6.46
C ALA A 152 -4.76 -18.70 -6.82
N LYS A 153 -4.50 -19.07 -8.08
CA LYS A 153 -4.70 -20.43 -8.61
C LYS A 153 -3.39 -21.13 -8.98
N TYR A 154 -2.23 -20.45 -8.85
CA TYR A 154 -0.95 -20.92 -9.38
C TYR A 154 -0.52 -22.28 -8.81
N ARG A 155 -0.59 -22.43 -7.48
CA ARG A 155 -0.31 -23.71 -6.79
C ARG A 155 -1.29 -24.80 -7.17
N TYR A 156 -2.58 -24.45 -7.25
CA TYR A 156 -3.62 -25.42 -7.52
C TYR A 156 -3.56 -25.98 -8.95
N ARG A 157 -3.46 -25.10 -9.95
CA ARG A 157 -3.44 -25.50 -11.37
C ARG A 157 -2.22 -26.36 -11.74
N SER A 158 -1.16 -26.29 -10.95
CA SER A 158 0.07 -27.06 -11.15
C SER A 158 0.11 -28.36 -10.34
N GLY A 159 -0.92 -28.66 -9.53
CA GLY A 159 -0.86 -29.79 -8.59
C GLY A 159 0.30 -29.65 -7.59
N SER A 160 0.60 -28.42 -7.16
CA SER A 160 1.72 -28.06 -6.28
C SER A 160 3.13 -28.24 -6.88
N GLN A 161 3.27 -28.40 -8.20
CA GLN A 161 4.59 -28.43 -8.86
C GLN A 161 5.23 -27.03 -8.94
N PHE A 162 4.41 -25.99 -9.05
CA PHE A 162 4.84 -24.59 -9.07
C PHE A 162 3.94 -23.75 -8.17
N ASP A 163 4.48 -22.76 -7.48
CA ASP A 163 3.69 -21.78 -6.73
C ASP A 163 4.32 -20.39 -6.78
N CYS A 164 3.52 -19.38 -6.46
CA CYS A 164 3.97 -18.00 -6.28
C CYS A 164 3.77 -17.56 -4.82
N GLY A 165 3.99 -18.47 -3.87
CA GLY A 165 3.73 -18.25 -2.45
C GLY A 165 4.59 -17.14 -1.83
N LYS A 166 5.75 -16.86 -2.42
CA LYS A 166 6.65 -15.79 -2.00
C LYS A 166 6.28 -14.40 -2.53
N LEU A 167 5.06 -14.23 -3.05
CA LEU A 167 4.55 -12.95 -3.52
C LEU A 167 3.77 -12.24 -2.40
N THR A 168 4.14 -11.00 -2.10
CA THR A 168 3.32 -10.09 -1.31
C THR A 168 3.07 -8.83 -2.11
N VAL A 169 1.79 -8.50 -2.35
CA VAL A 169 1.38 -7.25 -2.98
C VAL A 169 0.88 -6.30 -1.91
N ARG A 170 1.51 -5.14 -1.78
CA ARG A 170 1.14 -4.11 -0.81
C ARG A 170 0.60 -2.86 -1.49
N ALA A 171 -0.41 -2.25 -0.89
CA ALA A 171 -1.06 -1.06 -1.43
C ALA A 171 -1.65 -0.14 -0.35
N ALA A 172 -1.57 1.17 -0.57
CA ALA A 172 -2.18 2.16 0.31
C ALA A 172 -3.72 2.17 0.14
N CYS A 173 -4.49 1.86 1.19
CA CYS A 173 -5.95 1.72 1.13
C CYS A 173 -6.69 2.73 2.03
N GLY A 174 -8.02 2.79 1.88
CA GLY A 174 -8.93 3.47 2.78
C GLY A 174 -9.01 5.00 2.61
N ALA A 175 -10.04 5.61 3.18
CA ALA A 175 -10.27 7.04 3.08
C ALA A 175 -9.16 7.87 3.74
N VAL A 176 -8.89 9.06 3.20
CA VAL A 176 -7.90 10.03 3.74
C VAL A 176 -8.49 11.44 3.92
N GLY A 177 -9.81 11.54 4.01
CA GLY A 177 -10.56 12.79 4.19
C GLY A 177 -10.76 13.61 2.90
N HIS A 178 -9.81 13.60 1.96
CA HIS A 178 -9.88 14.38 0.71
C HIS A 178 -9.44 13.56 -0.53
N GLY A 179 -9.48 12.23 -0.45
CA GLY A 179 -9.00 11.35 -1.52
C GLY A 179 -9.96 11.19 -2.71
N SER A 180 -11.23 11.57 -2.54
CA SER A 180 -12.29 11.43 -3.55
C SER A 180 -12.36 9.99 -4.11
N LEU A 181 -12.75 9.82 -5.38
CA LEU A 181 -13.05 8.53 -6.02
C LEU A 181 -11.85 7.57 -6.12
N TYR A 182 -10.63 8.10 -6.28
CA TYR A 182 -9.46 7.30 -6.71
C TYR A 182 -8.29 7.33 -5.73
N HIS A 183 -8.51 7.82 -4.50
CA HIS A 183 -7.54 7.70 -3.41
C HIS A 183 -8.21 7.39 -2.07
N SER A 184 -9.36 6.73 -2.07
CA SER A 184 -10.16 6.46 -0.86
C SER A 184 -10.74 5.05 -0.78
N GLN A 185 -10.54 4.21 -1.80
CA GLN A 185 -11.20 2.93 -1.88
C GLN A 185 -10.63 1.91 -0.87
N SER A 186 -11.51 1.01 -0.45
CA SER A 186 -11.23 -0.17 0.35
C SER A 186 -11.68 -1.39 -0.46
N PRO A 187 -10.82 -1.93 -1.35
CA PRO A 187 -11.23 -2.94 -2.35
C PRO A 187 -11.18 -4.38 -1.82
N GLU A 188 -10.98 -4.60 -0.52
CA GLU A 188 -10.87 -5.94 0.08
C GLU A 188 -12.07 -6.83 -0.25
N GLY A 189 -13.28 -6.27 -0.39
CA GLY A 189 -14.48 -7.02 -0.75
C GLY A 189 -14.40 -7.69 -2.13
N PHE A 190 -13.71 -7.08 -3.10
CA PHE A 190 -13.51 -7.67 -4.43
C PHE A 190 -12.60 -8.90 -4.38
N PHE A 191 -11.59 -8.87 -3.50
CA PHE A 191 -10.63 -9.95 -3.34
C PHE A 191 -11.13 -11.03 -2.39
N ALA A 192 -12.02 -10.71 -1.45
CA ALA A 192 -12.59 -11.67 -0.51
C ALA A 192 -13.36 -12.79 -1.23
N HIS A 193 -14.03 -12.46 -2.34
CA HIS A 193 -14.76 -13.43 -3.17
C HIS A 193 -13.91 -14.07 -4.27
N ALA A 194 -12.68 -13.59 -4.51
CA ALA A 194 -11.76 -14.28 -5.41
C ALA A 194 -11.51 -15.73 -4.93
N ALA A 195 -11.64 -15.99 -3.61
CA ALA A 195 -12.54 -16.92 -2.90
C ALA A 195 -12.95 -18.34 -3.42
N GLY A 196 -12.85 -18.64 -4.71
CA GLY A 196 -13.41 -19.85 -5.32
C GLY A 196 -13.08 -21.21 -4.67
N LEU A 197 -14.10 -21.80 -4.04
CA LEU A 197 -14.41 -23.24 -3.92
C LEU A 197 -13.55 -24.20 -3.08
N LYS A 198 -12.49 -23.78 -2.38
CA LYS A 198 -11.91 -24.58 -1.28
C LYS A 198 -10.97 -23.73 -0.44
N ALA A 199 -11.05 -23.84 0.88
CA ALA A 199 -10.24 -23.14 1.89
C ALA A 199 -8.70 -23.39 1.82
N SER A 200 -8.21 -23.99 0.73
CA SER A 200 -6.80 -24.27 0.42
C SER A 200 -6.37 -23.79 -0.97
N LEU A 201 -7.27 -23.18 -1.74
CA LEU A 201 -6.92 -22.30 -2.86
C LEU A 201 -6.92 -20.86 -2.34
N MET A 202 -6.60 -19.88 -3.18
CA MET A 202 -6.72 -18.42 -2.94
C MET A 202 -5.43 -17.67 -2.57
N ILE A 203 -5.45 -16.37 -2.89
CA ILE A 203 -4.80 -15.33 -2.08
C ILE A 203 -5.29 -15.53 -0.65
N ARG A 204 -4.48 -16.20 0.16
CA ARG A 204 -4.92 -16.76 1.44
C ARG A 204 -5.21 -15.68 2.47
N HIS A 205 -4.53 -14.55 2.32
CA HIS A 205 -4.58 -13.48 3.29
C HIS A 205 -4.70 -12.13 2.58
N ILE A 206 -5.88 -11.51 2.77
CA ILE A 206 -6.07 -10.07 2.63
C ILE A 206 -5.92 -9.51 4.03
N VAL A 207 -4.90 -8.69 4.24
CA VAL A 207 -4.49 -8.26 5.58
C VAL A 207 -4.52 -6.74 5.67
N ILE A 208 -5.20 -6.23 6.69
CA ILE A 208 -5.31 -4.80 6.96
C ILE A 208 -4.88 -4.58 8.43
N PRO A 209 -3.73 -3.96 8.72
CA PRO A 209 -3.30 -3.68 10.08
C PRO A 209 -4.01 -2.45 10.66
N ARG A 210 -4.23 -2.43 11.97
CA ARG A 210 -4.85 -1.29 12.67
C ARG A 210 -3.86 -0.30 13.30
N GLY A 211 -2.56 -0.60 13.31
CA GLY A 211 -1.53 0.23 13.96
C GLY A 211 -0.10 -0.20 13.59
N PRO A 212 0.92 0.60 13.93
CA PRO A 212 2.34 0.32 13.63
C PRO A 212 2.84 -1.06 14.09
N ILE A 213 2.57 -1.48 15.33
CA ILE A 213 2.99 -2.79 15.85
C ILE A 213 2.37 -3.91 15.01
N LYS A 214 1.07 -3.81 14.73
CA LYS A 214 0.36 -4.77 13.88
C LYS A 214 0.89 -4.76 12.45
N ALA A 215 1.15 -3.59 11.88
CA ALA A 215 1.59 -3.43 10.50
C ALA A 215 2.92 -4.16 10.25
N LYS A 216 3.93 -3.95 11.10
CA LYS A 216 5.21 -4.64 10.95
C LYS A 216 5.06 -6.16 11.10
N GLY A 217 4.41 -6.62 12.17
CA GLY A 217 4.30 -8.05 12.46
C GLY A 217 3.48 -8.82 11.43
N LEU A 218 2.38 -8.23 10.96
CA LEU A 218 1.53 -8.83 9.92
C LEU A 218 2.19 -8.79 8.54
N LEU A 219 2.88 -7.71 8.18
CA LEU A 219 3.60 -7.62 6.90
C LEU A 219 4.73 -8.66 6.84
N LEU A 220 5.50 -8.82 7.93
CA LEU A 220 6.52 -9.86 8.01
C LEU A 220 5.91 -11.26 7.90
N SER A 221 4.74 -11.49 8.48
CA SER A 221 4.01 -12.74 8.31
C SER A 221 3.55 -12.95 6.86
N CYS A 222 3.02 -11.94 6.17
CA CYS A 222 2.64 -12.03 4.76
C CYS A 222 3.83 -12.38 3.86
N ILE A 223 4.95 -11.70 4.05
CA ILE A 223 6.17 -11.92 3.25
C ILE A 223 6.70 -13.35 3.41
N GLN A 224 6.51 -13.95 4.59
CA GLN A 224 7.03 -15.28 4.92
C GLN A 224 6.01 -16.40 4.75
N ASP A 225 4.75 -16.06 4.50
CA ASP A 225 3.70 -17.02 4.19
C ASP A 225 4.05 -17.77 2.89
N LYS A 226 3.42 -18.93 2.71
CA LYS A 226 3.65 -19.79 1.54
C LYS A 226 2.56 -19.64 0.50
N ASP A 227 1.68 -18.66 0.65
CA ASP A 227 0.61 -18.33 -0.29
C ASP A 227 0.67 -16.83 -0.62
N PRO A 228 0.30 -16.44 -1.86
CA PRO A 228 0.34 -15.04 -2.25
C PRO A 228 -0.55 -14.18 -1.34
N CYS A 229 -0.02 -13.07 -0.84
CA CYS A 229 -0.68 -12.19 0.12
C CYS A 229 -0.97 -10.82 -0.48
N ILE A 230 -2.12 -10.23 -0.13
CA ILE A 230 -2.41 -8.80 -0.34
C ILE A 230 -2.38 -8.10 1.01
N PHE A 231 -1.54 -7.09 1.14
CA PHE A 231 -1.38 -6.29 2.35
C PHE A 231 -1.83 -4.85 2.10
N PHE A 232 -2.97 -4.49 2.68
CA PHE A 232 -3.58 -3.17 2.52
C PHE A 232 -3.21 -2.28 3.69
N GLU A 233 -2.53 -1.17 3.41
CA GLU A 233 -2.01 -0.24 4.40
C GLU A 233 -2.97 0.94 4.57
N PRO A 234 -3.65 1.13 5.72
CA PRO A 234 -4.56 2.24 5.90
C PRO A 234 -3.82 3.57 5.83
N LYS A 235 -3.94 4.27 4.70
CA LYS A 235 -3.07 5.40 4.37
C LYS A 235 -3.24 6.57 5.33
N VAL A 236 -4.42 6.68 5.94
CA VAL A 236 -4.71 7.67 6.97
C VAL A 236 -3.88 7.49 8.24
N LEU A 237 -3.47 6.26 8.54
CA LEU A 237 -2.68 5.92 9.72
C LEU A 237 -1.18 6.11 9.50
N TYR A 238 -0.69 6.27 8.27
CA TYR A 238 0.75 6.34 7.96
C TYR A 238 1.53 7.30 8.86
N ARG A 239 0.94 8.46 9.16
CA ARG A 239 1.54 9.51 10.02
C ARG A 239 0.77 9.78 11.30
N ALA A 240 -0.49 9.34 11.39
CA ALA A 240 -1.36 9.59 12.53
C ALA A 240 -1.12 8.58 13.67
N ALA A 241 -0.87 7.32 13.35
CA ALA A 241 -0.62 6.28 14.33
C ALA A 241 0.88 6.20 14.65
N VAL A 242 1.23 6.28 15.94
CA VAL A 242 2.61 6.18 16.44
C VAL A 242 2.61 5.28 17.67
N GLU A 243 3.47 4.27 17.68
CA GLU A 243 3.62 3.30 18.76
C GLU A 243 5.11 2.97 18.99
N ASP A 244 5.41 2.34 20.11
CA ASP A 244 6.72 1.75 20.36
C ASP A 244 6.80 0.38 19.67
N VAL A 245 7.41 0.36 18.49
CA VAL A 245 7.46 -0.84 17.66
C VAL A 245 8.73 -1.63 17.95
N PRO A 246 8.66 -2.95 18.20
CA PRO A 246 9.85 -3.78 18.40
C PRO A 246 10.78 -3.69 17.19
N VAL A 247 12.09 -3.47 17.40
CA VAL A 247 13.07 -3.30 16.31
C VAL A 247 13.44 -4.63 15.67
N LYS A 248 13.52 -5.70 16.46
CA LYS A 248 13.80 -7.07 15.97
C LYS A 248 12.64 -7.63 15.16
N GLU A 249 12.91 -8.72 14.45
CA GLU A 249 11.87 -9.45 13.73
C GLU A 249 10.86 -10.06 14.71
N TYR A 250 9.57 -9.93 14.40
CA TYR A 250 8.49 -10.64 15.05
C TYR A 250 7.36 -10.87 14.05
N LYS A 251 6.49 -11.83 14.36
CA LYS A 251 5.37 -12.22 13.50
C LYS A 251 4.08 -12.18 14.28
N LEU A 252 3.01 -11.83 13.58
CA LEU A 252 1.65 -11.96 14.09
C LEU A 252 0.89 -13.00 13.26
N PRO A 253 0.05 -13.83 13.89
CA PRO A 253 -0.65 -14.90 13.19
C PRO A 253 -1.62 -14.32 12.16
N LEU A 254 -1.53 -14.79 10.91
CA LEU A 254 -2.49 -14.46 9.86
C LEU A 254 -3.82 -15.20 10.10
N GLY A 255 -4.94 -14.58 9.71
CA GLY A 255 -6.28 -15.17 9.89
C GLY A 255 -6.77 -15.22 11.34
N LYS A 256 -6.09 -14.54 12.28
CA LYS A 256 -6.56 -14.40 13.66
C LYS A 256 -6.96 -12.96 13.95
N ALA A 257 -8.18 -12.79 14.45
CA ALA A 257 -8.64 -11.53 14.98
C ALA A 257 -7.94 -11.22 16.32
N ASP A 258 -7.83 -9.94 16.63
CA ASP A 258 -7.29 -9.43 17.88
C ASP A 258 -8.45 -8.92 18.74
N ILE A 259 -8.56 -9.41 19.98
CA ILE A 259 -9.63 -9.03 20.92
C ILE A 259 -9.05 -7.97 21.86
N LEU A 260 -9.66 -6.78 21.83
CA LEU A 260 -9.28 -5.61 22.63
C LEU A 260 -9.93 -5.61 24.01
#